data_AF-A0A446BS74-F1
#
_entry.id   AF-A0A446BS74-F1
#
_cell.length_a   1.000
_cell.length_b   1.000
_cell.length_c   1.000
_cell.angle_alpha   90.00
_cell.angle_beta   90.00
_cell.angle_gamma   90.00
#
_symmetry.space_group_name_H-M   'P 1'
#
loop_
_entity.id
_entity.type
_entity.pdbx_description
1 polymer ?
#
loop_
_entity_poly.entity_id
_entity_poly.type
_entity_poly.pdbx_seq_one_letter_code
_entity_poly.pdbx_strand_id
1 'polypeptide(L)'
;MSVRSLLDTVLLLVILGLLLDRGWQGPSRFEVGGDITGFGPQISQQIKTFTPDPTFVPENYTEFFTDEVKARWLSIVPSELERMPQDGPWHISHCFEYLRQSIMCCADVALEGQQTTFPPGFTGSDGWDAKHVCKDYNQVLAHLEKNRANDEVWISTAHAEAAQKCW
;
A
#
# COMPACT_ATOMS: atom_id res chain seq x y z
N MET A 1 -38.60 -29.28 -32.75
CA MET A 1 -37.19 -29.07 -32.38
C MET A 1 -36.64 -30.36 -31.81
N SER A 2 -35.46 -30.81 -32.26
CA SER A 2 -34.80 -32.01 -31.71
C SER A 2 -34.30 -31.71 -30.29
N VAL A 3 -34.38 -32.69 -29.37
CA VAL A 3 -33.86 -32.58 -27.99
C VAL A 3 -32.40 -32.12 -27.99
N ARG A 4 -31.61 -32.53 -28.99
CA ARG A 4 -30.22 -32.08 -29.18
C ARG A 4 -30.13 -30.58 -29.45
N SER A 5 -30.96 -30.06 -30.36
CA SER A 5 -31.00 -28.63 -30.67
C SER A 5 -31.43 -27.77 -29.48
N LEU A 6 -32.26 -28.32 -28.59
CA LEU A 6 -32.70 -27.63 -27.37
C LEU A 6 -31.59 -27.62 -26.31
N LEU A 7 -30.85 -28.71 -26.16
CA LEU A 7 -29.67 -28.76 -25.29
C LEU A 7 -28.55 -27.84 -25.78
N ASP A 8 -28.28 -27.82 -27.08
CA ASP A 8 -27.24 -26.98 -27.67
C ASP A 8 -27.56 -25.49 -27.51
N THR A 9 -28.82 -25.10 -27.69
CA THR A 9 -29.26 -23.70 -27.48
C THR A 9 -29.20 -23.29 -26.02
N VAL A 10 -29.60 -24.17 -25.08
CA VAL A 10 -29.47 -23.91 -23.64
C VAL A 10 -28.00 -23.77 -23.25
N LEU A 11 -27.13 -24.68 -23.72
CA LEU A 11 -25.70 -24.63 -23.42
C LEU A 11 -25.07 -23.35 -23.98
N LEU A 12 -25.43 -22.94 -25.19
CA LEU A 12 -24.95 -21.70 -25.80
C LEU A 12 -25.40 -20.46 -25.00
N LEU A 13 -26.65 -20.44 -24.53
CA LEU A 13 -27.16 -19.36 -23.69
C LEU A 13 -26.47 -19.30 -22.32
N VAL A 14 -26.13 -20.44 -21.72
CA VAL A 14 -25.35 -20.49 -20.48
C VAL A 14 -23.92 -19.98 -20.72
N ILE A 15 -23.26 -20.40 -21.80
CA ILE A 15 -21.92 -19.91 -22.15
C ILE A 15 -21.94 -18.41 -22.42
N LEU A 16 -22.92 -17.91 -23.18
CA LEU A 16 -23.08 -16.48 -23.41
C LEU A 16 -23.39 -15.70 -22.13
N GLY A 17 -24.21 -16.26 -21.24
CA GLY A 17 -24.49 -15.68 -19.92
C GLY A 17 -23.24 -15.58 -19.06
N LEU A 18 -22.42 -16.63 -19.01
CA LEU A 18 -21.14 -16.65 -18.29
C LEU A 18 -20.10 -15.71 -18.91
N LEU A 19 -20.08 -15.57 -20.24
CA LEU A 19 -19.19 -14.64 -20.95
C LEU A 19 -19.61 -13.18 -20.76
N LEU A 20 -20.92 -12.90 -20.72
CA LEU A 20 -21.43 -11.58 -20.40
C LEU A 20 -21.16 -11.21 -18.93
N ASP A 21 -21.34 -12.14 -17.99
CA ASP A 21 -21.01 -11.94 -16.58
C ASP A 21 -19.51 -11.67 -16.38
N ARG A 22 -18.65 -12.42 -17.09
CA ARG A 22 -17.20 -12.19 -17.09
C ARG A 22 -16.80 -10.88 -17.79
N GLY A 23 -17.49 -10.49 -18.86
CA GLY A 23 -17.24 -9.26 -19.62
C GLY A 23 -17.76 -8.00 -18.94
N TRP A 24 -18.63 -8.13 -17.93
CA TRP A 24 -19.17 -7.02 -17.14
C TRP A 24 -18.38 -6.71 -15.87
N GLN A 25 -17.26 -7.40 -15.65
CA GLN A 25 -16.23 -6.87 -14.74
C GLN A 25 -15.72 -5.59 -15.38
N GLY A 26 -16.17 -4.44 -14.83
CA GLY A 26 -15.85 -3.10 -15.29
C GLY A 26 -14.33 -2.89 -15.46
N PRO A 27 -13.91 -1.79 -16.10
CA PRO A 27 -12.53 -1.63 -16.54
C PRO A 27 -11.60 -1.80 -15.35
N SER A 28 -10.87 -2.92 -15.28
CA SER A 28 -9.76 -3.05 -14.35
C SER A 28 -8.70 -2.08 -14.84
N ARG A 29 -8.70 -0.89 -14.26
CA ARG A 29 -7.54 -0.02 -14.31
C ARG A 29 -6.40 -0.88 -13.76
N PHE A 30 -5.43 -1.25 -14.59
CA PHE A 30 -4.35 -2.17 -14.22
C PHE A 30 -3.80 -1.78 -12.83
N GLU A 31 -4.08 -2.60 -11.82
CA GLU A 31 -3.58 -2.38 -10.46
C GLU A 31 -2.12 -2.81 -10.42
N VAL A 32 -1.23 -1.86 -10.71
CA VAL A 32 0.22 -2.10 -10.59
C VAL A 32 0.54 -2.44 -9.13
N GLY A 33 1.14 -3.61 -8.90
CA GLY A 33 1.41 -4.14 -7.56
C GLY A 33 0.17 -4.69 -6.83
N GLY A 34 -0.90 -5.05 -7.55
CA GLY A 34 -2.09 -5.73 -7.01
C GLY A 34 -2.01 -7.26 -7.06
N ASP A 35 -2.96 -7.93 -6.41
CA ASP A 35 -3.08 -9.39 -6.53
C ASP A 35 -3.65 -9.78 -7.91
N ILE A 36 -2.82 -10.41 -8.73
CA ILE A 36 -3.20 -10.88 -10.06
C ILE A 36 -3.98 -12.21 -10.02
N THR A 37 -3.99 -12.89 -8.87
CA THR A 37 -4.67 -14.18 -8.71
C THR A 37 -6.17 -14.04 -8.46
N GLY A 38 -6.64 -12.83 -8.12
CA GLY A 38 -8.05 -12.52 -7.87
C GLY A 38 -8.55 -12.95 -6.48
N PHE A 39 -7.64 -13.28 -5.57
CA PHE A 39 -7.90 -13.54 -4.15
C PHE A 39 -8.12 -12.24 -3.37
N GLY A 40 -7.36 -11.18 -3.70
CA GLY A 40 -7.42 -9.87 -3.06
C GLY A 40 -8.44 -8.93 -3.69
N PRO A 41 -8.88 -7.89 -2.95
CA PRO A 41 -9.76 -6.86 -3.48
C PRO A 41 -9.01 -5.95 -4.45
N GLN A 42 -9.74 -5.34 -5.38
CA GLN A 42 -9.23 -4.17 -6.10
C GLN A 42 -9.33 -2.94 -5.20
N ILE A 43 -8.23 -2.23 -5.03
CA ILE A 43 -8.16 -1.02 -4.19
C ILE A 43 -8.05 0.22 -5.09
N SER A 44 -8.76 1.29 -4.74
CA SER A 44 -8.67 2.53 -5.52
C SER A 44 -7.26 3.14 -5.44
N GLN A 45 -6.87 3.87 -6.49
CA GLN A 45 -5.56 4.52 -6.57
C GLN A 45 -5.71 6.03 -6.80
N GLN A 46 -4.80 6.82 -6.20
CA GLN A 46 -4.70 8.25 -6.43
C GLN A 46 -3.26 8.67 -6.77
N ILE A 47 -3.12 9.74 -7.55
CA ILE A 47 -1.82 10.38 -7.78
C ILE A 47 -1.57 11.35 -6.63
N LYS A 48 -0.47 11.16 -5.90
CA LYS A 48 -0.07 12.03 -4.78
C LYS A 48 1.33 12.60 -5.04
N THR A 49 1.52 13.85 -4.62
CA THR A 49 2.83 14.50 -4.52
C THR A 49 3.12 14.69 -3.04
N PHE A 50 4.29 14.24 -2.59
CA PHE A 50 4.73 14.42 -1.21
C PHE A 50 5.39 15.78 -1.03
N THR A 51 5.19 16.37 0.15
CA THR A 51 5.81 17.63 0.54
C THR A 51 6.75 17.40 1.72
N PRO A 52 7.88 18.13 1.80
CA PRO A 52 8.77 18.04 2.95
C PRO A 52 8.03 18.32 4.25
N ASP A 53 8.25 17.46 5.26
CA ASP A 53 7.81 17.69 6.62
C ASP A 53 9.05 17.74 7.54
N PRO A 54 9.50 18.96 7.93
CA PRO A 54 10.70 19.12 8.73
C PRO A 54 10.56 18.57 10.16
N THR A 55 9.35 18.14 10.57
CA THR A 55 9.15 17.51 11.88
C THR A 55 9.69 16.08 11.95
N PHE A 56 9.85 15.42 10.81
CA PHE A 56 10.44 14.08 10.73
C PHE A 56 11.94 14.11 10.44
N VAL A 57 12.38 15.08 9.63
CA VAL A 57 13.78 15.29 9.26
C VAL A 57 14.10 16.78 9.41
N PRO A 58 14.57 17.22 10.59
CA PRO A 58 14.90 18.62 10.83
C PRO A 58 16.03 19.08 9.91
N GLU A 59 16.00 20.35 9.51
CA GLU A 59 17.10 20.97 8.75
C GLU A 59 18.41 20.96 9.55
N ASN A 60 18.32 21.02 10.89
CA ASN A 60 19.44 20.90 11.80
C ASN A 60 19.66 19.44 12.23
N TYR A 61 20.70 18.81 11.72
CA TYR A 61 21.05 17.41 12.02
C TYR A 61 21.31 17.12 13.50
N THR A 62 21.65 18.12 14.31
CA THR A 62 21.83 17.91 15.77
C THR A 62 20.50 17.61 16.47
N GLU A 63 19.38 18.07 15.91
CA GLU A 63 18.03 17.85 16.46
C GLU A 63 17.47 16.48 16.08
N PHE A 64 18.07 15.80 15.08
CA PHE A 64 17.58 14.52 14.57
C PHE A 64 17.49 13.42 15.65
N PHE A 65 18.37 13.46 16.65
CA PHE A 65 18.43 12.47 17.73
C PHE A 65 17.69 12.89 19.00
N THR A 66 16.87 13.95 18.95
CA THR A 66 16.06 14.38 20.09
C THR A 66 14.90 13.43 20.35
N ASP A 67 14.42 13.40 21.61
CA ASP A 67 13.26 12.59 21.99
C ASP A 67 11.99 13.01 21.23
N GLU A 68 11.88 14.29 20.82
CA GLU A 68 10.77 14.78 20.01
C GLU A 68 10.78 14.19 18.59
N VAL A 69 11.92 14.23 17.89
CA VAL A 69 12.03 13.61 16.56
C VAL A 69 11.84 12.11 16.66
N LYS A 70 12.45 11.47 17.67
CA LYS A 70 12.21 10.05 17.96
C LYS A 70 10.73 9.76 18.16
N ALA A 71 9.99 10.58 18.90
CA ALA A 71 8.55 10.41 19.10
C ALA A 71 7.75 10.58 17.80
N ARG A 72 8.17 11.46 16.88
CA ARG A 72 7.56 11.59 15.54
C ARG A 72 7.78 10.34 14.70
N TRP A 73 8.99 9.77 14.72
CA TRP A 73 9.29 8.49 14.07
C TRP A 73 8.53 7.33 14.73
N LEU A 74 8.41 7.32 16.05
CA LEU A 74 7.59 6.34 16.76
C LEU A 74 6.09 6.49 16.46
N SER A 75 5.63 7.70 16.10
CA SER A 75 4.24 7.93 15.71
C SER A 75 3.86 7.27 14.38
N ILE A 76 4.83 6.82 13.58
CA ILE A 76 4.56 6.19 12.28
C ILE A 76 4.84 4.69 12.28
N VAL A 77 5.50 4.17 13.30
CA VAL A 77 5.69 2.72 13.49
C VAL A 77 4.64 2.17 14.46
N PRO A 78 4.20 0.92 14.28
CA PRO A 78 3.41 0.22 15.29
C PRO A 78 4.14 0.21 16.64
N SER A 79 3.41 0.49 17.72
CA SER A 79 3.88 0.55 19.11
C SER A 79 4.61 -0.72 19.61
N GLU A 80 4.45 -1.84 18.90
CA GLU A 80 4.95 -3.16 19.24
C GLU A 80 6.42 -3.33 18.90
N LEU A 81 6.92 -2.53 17.95
CA LEU A 81 8.35 -2.51 17.63
C LEU A 81 9.19 -2.04 18.83
N GLU A 82 8.59 -1.24 19.71
CA GLU A 82 9.24 -0.73 20.93
C GLU A 82 9.24 -1.76 22.08
N ARG A 83 8.42 -2.82 21.96
CA ARG A 83 8.19 -3.81 23.01
C ARG A 83 8.41 -5.24 22.53
N MET A 84 9.33 -5.48 21.61
CA MET A 84 9.62 -6.86 21.18
C MET A 84 10.41 -7.61 22.25
N PRO A 85 9.82 -8.67 22.86
CA PRO A 85 10.59 -9.62 23.64
C PRO A 85 11.52 -10.41 22.72
N GLN A 86 12.47 -11.12 23.30
CA GLN A 86 13.45 -12.01 22.64
C GLN A 86 12.82 -13.25 21.97
N ASP A 87 11.56 -13.18 21.54
CA ASP A 87 10.84 -14.29 20.92
C ASP A 87 11.07 -14.26 19.40
N GLY A 88 12.27 -14.69 19.02
CA GLY A 88 12.52 -15.30 17.72
C GLY A 88 13.05 -14.37 16.62
N PRO A 89 14.35 -14.46 16.28
CA PRO A 89 14.92 -13.92 15.03
C PRO A 89 14.10 -14.28 13.77
N TRP A 90 13.34 -15.37 13.84
CA TRP A 90 12.44 -15.84 12.78
C TRP A 90 11.31 -14.85 12.44
N HIS A 91 10.71 -14.18 13.43
CA HIS A 91 9.59 -13.27 13.18
C HIS A 91 10.04 -12.06 12.36
N ILE A 92 11.18 -11.49 12.76
CA ILE A 92 11.78 -10.35 12.07
C ILE A 92 12.33 -10.74 10.70
N SER A 93 12.91 -11.93 10.57
CA SER A 93 13.47 -12.38 9.30
C SER A 93 12.42 -12.47 8.17
N HIS A 94 11.23 -12.98 8.45
CA HIS A 94 10.20 -13.09 7.41
C HIS A 94 9.49 -11.75 7.16
N CYS A 95 9.37 -10.86 8.15
CA CYS A 95 8.86 -9.50 7.95
C CYS A 95 9.77 -8.69 7.02
N PHE A 96 11.09 -8.74 7.23
CA PHE A 96 12.05 -8.12 6.31
C PHE A 96 12.01 -8.75 4.93
N GLU A 97 11.77 -10.06 4.84
CA GLU A 97 11.59 -10.74 3.57
C GLU A 97 10.29 -10.32 2.87
N TYR A 98 9.19 -10.11 3.61
CA TYR A 98 7.94 -9.58 3.08
C TYR A 98 8.13 -8.14 2.57
N LEU A 99 8.80 -7.27 3.32
CA LEU A 99 9.13 -5.91 2.89
C LEU A 99 10.01 -5.90 1.64
N ARG A 100 11.03 -6.76 1.59
CA ARG A 100 11.89 -6.94 0.42
C ARG A 100 11.07 -7.38 -0.80
N GLN A 101 10.13 -8.31 -0.63
CA GLN A 101 9.21 -8.74 -1.68
C GLN A 101 8.30 -7.58 -2.13
N SER A 102 7.74 -6.79 -1.21
CA SER A 102 6.94 -5.61 -1.55
C SER A 102 7.74 -4.60 -2.37
N ILE A 103 8.98 -4.31 -1.97
CA ILE A 103 9.88 -3.38 -2.71
C ILE A 103 10.17 -3.90 -4.12
N MET A 104 10.52 -5.18 -4.25
CA MET A 104 10.85 -5.75 -5.58
C MET A 104 9.62 -5.87 -6.49
N CYS A 105 8.46 -6.24 -5.95
CA CYS A 105 7.26 -6.52 -6.75
C CYS A 105 6.44 -5.27 -7.06
N CYS A 106 6.46 -4.26 -6.18
CA CYS A 106 5.71 -3.02 -6.36
C CYS A 106 6.58 -1.84 -6.79
N ALA A 107 7.90 -2.04 -6.93
CA ALA A 107 8.95 -1.05 -7.20
C ALA A 107 8.42 0.25 -7.82
N ASP A 108 8.53 1.35 -7.07
CA ASP A 108 8.21 2.67 -7.60
C ASP A 108 9.34 3.13 -8.52
N VAL A 109 8.99 3.38 -9.79
CA VAL A 109 9.92 3.82 -10.84
C VAL A 109 9.81 5.33 -11.12
N ALA A 110 9.06 6.07 -10.29
CA ALA A 110 9.04 7.52 -10.35
C ALA A 110 10.47 8.07 -10.16
N LEU A 111 10.96 8.81 -11.15
CA LEU A 111 12.23 9.53 -11.03
C LEU A 111 12.07 10.67 -10.02
N GLU A 112 13.11 10.94 -9.23
CA GLU A 112 13.14 12.09 -8.33
C GLU A 112 12.99 13.41 -9.12
N GLY A 113 12.23 14.35 -8.55
CA GLY A 113 12.00 15.67 -9.11
C GLY A 113 13.20 16.61 -8.98
N GLN A 114 13.11 17.77 -9.62
CA GLN A 114 14.06 18.87 -9.42
C GLN A 114 13.93 19.39 -7.99
N GLN A 115 15.06 19.74 -7.35
CA GLN A 115 15.05 20.31 -6.00
C GLN A 115 14.06 21.48 -5.88
N THR A 116 13.32 21.49 -4.77
CA THR A 116 12.44 22.60 -4.35
C THR A 116 12.86 23.19 -3.00
N THR A 117 13.74 22.50 -2.26
CA THR A 117 14.13 22.84 -0.89
C THR A 117 15.54 23.40 -0.76
N PHE A 118 16.36 23.41 -1.82
CA PHE A 118 17.75 23.86 -1.70
C PHE A 118 17.86 25.39 -1.72
N PRO A 119 18.92 25.96 -1.10
CA PRO A 119 19.21 27.39 -1.20
C PRO A 119 19.40 27.84 -2.67
N PRO A 120 19.17 29.13 -2.99
CA PRO A 120 19.38 29.66 -4.33
C PRO A 120 20.81 29.39 -4.83
N GLY A 121 20.93 28.87 -6.05
CA GLY A 121 22.22 28.57 -6.69
C GLY A 121 22.70 27.12 -6.58
N PHE A 122 21.96 26.25 -5.88
CA PHE A 122 22.22 24.82 -5.81
C PHE A 122 21.24 24.04 -6.70
N THR A 123 21.74 23.05 -7.43
CA THR A 123 20.94 22.15 -8.29
C THR A 123 21.13 20.71 -7.86
N GLY A 124 20.05 19.93 -7.88
CA GLY A 124 20.06 18.51 -7.51
C GLY A 124 18.63 17.97 -7.49
N SER A 125 18.48 16.77 -6.94
CA SER A 125 17.19 16.21 -6.53
C SER A 125 17.15 16.14 -5.01
N ASP A 126 15.99 16.46 -4.42
CA ASP A 126 15.75 16.39 -2.98
C ASP A 126 14.66 15.37 -2.62
N GLY A 127 14.21 14.58 -3.60
CA GLY A 127 13.19 13.56 -3.45
C GLY A 127 11.75 14.08 -3.37
N TRP A 128 11.53 15.39 -3.45
CA TRP A 128 10.20 16.02 -3.39
C TRP A 128 9.69 16.40 -4.79
N ASP A 129 8.42 16.80 -4.90
CA ASP A 129 7.75 17.20 -6.16
C ASP A 129 7.56 16.07 -7.21
N ALA A 130 8.01 14.85 -6.91
CA ALA A 130 7.68 13.66 -7.70
C ALA A 130 6.23 13.23 -7.48
N LYS A 131 5.61 12.72 -8.55
CA LYS A 131 4.23 12.20 -8.52
C LYS A 131 4.25 10.68 -8.42
N HIS A 132 3.58 10.16 -7.39
CA HIS A 132 3.50 8.74 -7.09
C HIS A 132 2.06 8.25 -7.29
N VAL A 133 1.89 7.00 -7.73
CA VAL A 133 0.58 6.35 -7.82
C VAL A 133 0.38 5.49 -6.57
N CYS A 134 -0.43 5.97 -5.63
CA CYS A 134 -0.63 5.34 -4.32
C CYS A 134 -1.99 4.64 -4.24
N LYS A 135 -2.06 3.52 -3.50
CA LYS A 135 -3.32 2.84 -3.15
C LYS A 135 -4.02 3.50 -1.96
N ASP A 136 -5.35 3.43 -1.93
CA ASP A 136 -6.19 3.92 -0.83
C ASP A 136 -5.97 3.15 0.46
N TYR A 137 -5.22 3.79 1.36
CA TYR A 137 -4.85 3.20 2.63
C TYR A 137 -6.08 2.94 3.48
N ASN A 138 -7.09 3.81 3.47
CA ASN A 138 -8.31 3.58 4.24
C ASN A 138 -9.06 2.35 3.72
N GLN A 139 -9.05 2.12 2.40
CA GLN A 139 -9.64 0.92 1.81
C GLN A 139 -8.81 -0.33 2.11
N VAL A 140 -7.48 -0.23 2.07
CA VAL A 140 -6.58 -1.32 2.50
C VAL A 140 -6.87 -1.67 3.96
N LEU A 141 -6.84 -0.68 4.86
CA LEU A 141 -7.08 -0.87 6.27
C LEU A 141 -8.46 -1.46 6.53
N ALA A 142 -9.52 -0.89 5.94
CA ALA A 142 -10.88 -1.41 6.10
C ALA A 142 -11.02 -2.85 5.59
N HIS A 143 -10.33 -3.21 4.51
CA HIS A 143 -10.32 -4.59 4.02
C HIS A 143 -9.60 -5.54 4.99
N LEU A 144 -8.42 -5.15 5.49
CA LEU A 144 -7.66 -5.96 6.43
C LEU A 144 -8.42 -6.15 7.75
N GLU A 145 -8.98 -5.08 8.30
CA GLU A 145 -9.81 -5.12 9.51
C GLU A 145 -11.04 -6.00 9.33
N LYS A 146 -11.69 -5.96 8.16
CA LYS A 146 -12.85 -6.81 7.86
C LYS A 146 -12.50 -8.29 7.75
N ASN A 147 -11.32 -8.63 7.24
CA ASN A 147 -10.92 -10.00 6.93
C ASN A 147 -9.90 -10.58 7.93
N ARG A 148 -9.64 -9.87 9.03
CA ARG A 148 -8.74 -10.37 10.08
C ARG A 148 -9.26 -11.68 10.67
N ALA A 149 -8.34 -12.58 11.00
CA ALA A 149 -8.69 -13.92 11.48
C ALA A 149 -9.35 -13.91 12.87
N ASN A 150 -8.98 -12.96 13.72
CA ASN A 150 -9.56 -12.74 15.03
C ASN A 150 -9.41 -11.27 15.47
N ASP A 151 -10.09 -10.90 16.53
CA ASP A 151 -10.01 -9.56 17.15
C ASP A 151 -8.92 -9.49 18.24
N GLU A 152 -8.01 -10.47 18.29
CA GLU A 152 -6.94 -10.43 19.28
C GLU A 152 -5.94 -9.35 18.90
N VAL A 153 -5.87 -8.32 19.73
CA VAL A 153 -5.01 -7.16 19.54
C VAL A 153 -3.60 -7.52 20.04
N TRP A 154 -2.81 -8.13 19.17
CA TRP A 154 -1.37 -8.35 19.44
C TRP A 154 -0.55 -7.09 19.13
N ILE A 155 -1.18 -6.18 18.37
CA ILE A 155 -0.65 -4.90 17.91
C ILE A 155 -1.65 -3.81 18.33
N SER A 156 -1.31 -2.96 19.32
CA SER A 156 -2.17 -1.97 19.96
C SER A 156 -2.67 -0.91 18.99
N THR A 157 -3.98 -0.63 19.00
CA THR A 157 -4.79 0.08 17.99
C THR A 157 -4.46 1.55 17.69
N ALA A 158 -3.22 2.01 17.89
CA ALA A 158 -2.79 3.36 17.54
C ALA A 158 -2.59 3.60 16.02
N HIS A 159 -2.93 2.63 15.16
CA HIS A 159 -2.49 2.58 13.75
C HIS A 159 -3.25 3.43 12.74
N ALA A 160 -4.30 4.15 13.15
CA ALA A 160 -5.10 4.92 12.19
C ALA A 160 -4.39 6.22 11.73
N GLU A 161 -3.56 6.85 12.56
CA GLU A 161 -2.98 8.17 12.25
C GLU A 161 -1.68 8.11 11.41
N ALA A 162 -0.90 7.03 11.52
CA ALA A 162 0.40 6.91 10.85
C ALA A 162 0.27 6.88 9.32
N ALA A 163 -0.74 6.17 8.82
CA ALA A 163 -0.88 5.89 7.41
C ALA A 163 -1.85 6.83 6.68
N GLN A 164 -2.57 7.66 7.43
CA GLN A 164 -3.21 8.86 6.91
C GLN A 164 -2.19 9.86 6.34
N LYS A 165 -0.90 9.79 6.72
CA LYS A 165 0.15 10.67 6.18
C LYS A 165 0.55 10.34 4.74
N CYS A 166 0.17 9.15 4.23
CA CYS A 166 0.26 8.82 2.81
C CYS A 166 -0.96 9.30 1.99
N TRP A 167 -2.04 9.77 2.65
CA TRP A 167 -3.30 10.18 2.05
C TRP A 167 -3.58 11.68 2.14
#